data_AF-A0A967VS59-F1
#
_entry.id   AF-A0A967VS59-F1
#
_cell.length_a   1.000
_cell.length_b   1.000
_cell.length_c   1.000
_cell.angle_alpha   90.00
_cell.angle_beta   90.00
_cell.angle_gamma   90.00
#
_symmetry.space_group_name_H-M   'P 1'
#
loop_
_entity.id
_entity.type
_entity.pdbx_description
1 polymer ?
#
loop_
_entity_poly.entity_id
_entity_poly.type
_entity_poly.pdbx_seq_one_letter_code
_entity_poly.pdbx_strand_id
1 'polypeptide(L)'
;MDVRLRADASSRRPVVLAFSTALAWLLAGSAFGLVASFKMHAPDWLVGQGWLTWGRQRMAHLNAMIYGWASLGMLGVSLWIVPR
;
A
#
# COMPACT_ATOMS: atom_id res chain seq x y z
N MET A 1 -31.10 18.22 -2.08
CA MET A 1 -30.06 17.98 -3.11
C MET A 1 -28.70 18.50 -2.67
N ASP A 2 -28.64 19.71 -2.09
CA ASP A 2 -27.38 20.38 -1.68
C ASP A 2 -26.52 19.64 -0.65
N VAL A 3 -27.12 18.91 0.29
CA VAL A 3 -26.38 18.15 1.32
C VAL A 3 -25.51 17.06 0.70
N ARG A 4 -26.02 16.36 -0.32
CA ARG A 4 -25.26 15.29 -1.01
C ARG A 4 -24.08 15.88 -1.80
N LEU A 5 -24.33 16.95 -2.55
CA LEU A 5 -23.29 17.63 -3.34
C LEU A 5 -22.15 18.18 -2.45
N ARG A 6 -22.49 18.72 -1.28
CA ARG A 6 -21.49 19.17 -0.30
C ARG A 6 -20.71 18.01 0.30
N ALA A 7 -21.38 16.90 0.61
CA ALA A 7 -20.74 15.69 1.11
C ALA A 7 -19.75 15.12 0.08
N ASP A 8 -20.16 14.99 -1.18
CA ASP A 8 -19.30 14.53 -2.28
C ASP A 8 -18.10 15.46 -2.52
N ALA A 9 -18.33 16.78 -2.48
CA ALA A 9 -17.25 17.76 -2.63
C ALA A 9 -16.22 17.66 -1.49
N SER A 10 -16.68 17.38 -0.26
CA SER A 10 -15.83 17.25 0.91
C SER A 10 -14.99 15.97 0.93
N SER A 11 -15.53 14.86 0.41
CA SER A 11 -14.88 13.54 0.40
C SER A 11 -13.88 13.37 -0.74
N ARG A 12 -13.99 14.16 -1.83
CA ARG A 12 -13.14 14.04 -3.03
C ARG A 12 -11.65 14.06 -2.72
N ARG A 13 -11.18 15.02 -1.92
CA ARG A 13 -9.75 15.15 -1.58
C ARG A 13 -9.25 13.97 -0.73
N PRO A 14 -9.92 13.60 0.38
CA PRO A 14 -9.58 12.40 1.15
C PRO A 14 -9.53 11.12 0.31
N VAL A 15 -10.50 10.91 -0.58
CA VAL A 15 -10.57 9.72 -1.44
C VAL A 15 -9.35 9.63 -2.37
N VAL A 16 -9.02 10.72 -3.06
CA VAL A 16 -7.85 10.77 -3.95
C VAL A 16 -6.56 10.52 -3.19
N LEU A 17 -6.40 11.13 -2.02
CA LEU A 17 -5.22 10.93 -1.17
C LEU A 17 -5.09 9.49 -0.66
N ALA A 18 -6.21 8.88 -0.26
CA ALA A 18 -6.23 7.49 0.19
C ALA A 18 -5.79 6.54 -0.93
N PHE A 19 -6.34 6.68 -2.14
CA PHE A 19 -5.98 5.84 -3.28
C PHE A 19 -4.56 6.09 -3.80
N SER A 20 -4.10 7.35 -3.85
CA SER A 20 -2.73 7.66 -4.28
C SER A 20 -1.71 7.06 -3.32
N THR A 21 -1.97 7.14 -2.02
CA THR A 21 -1.09 6.59 -0.98
C THR A 21 -1.15 5.06 -0.97
N ALA A 22 -2.33 4.47 -1.14
CA ALA A 22 -2.50 3.02 -1.29
C ALA A 22 -1.68 2.49 -2.49
N LEU A 23 -1.73 3.18 -3.63
CA LEU A 23 -0.95 2.81 -4.82
C LEU A 23 0.55 2.94 -4.57
N ALA A 24 1.01 3.99 -3.90
CA ALA A 24 2.43 4.13 -3.54
C ALA A 24 2.91 2.95 -2.68
N TRP A 25 2.12 2.53 -1.69
CA TRP A 25 2.44 1.36 -0.87
C TRP A 25 2.35 0.03 -1.64
N LEU A 26 1.45 -0.09 -2.61
CA LEU A 26 1.38 -1.26 -3.49
C LEU A 26 2.67 -1.43 -4.29
N LEU A 27 3.19 -0.34 -4.84
CA LEU A 27 4.44 -0.34 -5.60
C LEU A 27 5.63 -0.66 -4.70
N ALA A 28 5.72 -0.01 -3.54
CA ALA A 28 6.79 -0.25 -2.57
C ALA A 28 6.79 -1.70 -2.06
N GLY A 29 5.63 -2.22 -1.65
CA GLY A 29 5.51 -3.61 -1.22
C GLY A 29 5.82 -4.58 -2.36
N SER A 30 5.37 -4.32 -3.59
CA SER A 30 5.68 -5.17 -4.76
C SER A 30 7.18 -5.25 -5.01
N ALA A 31 7.91 -4.13 -4.87
CA ALA A 31 9.35 -4.12 -4.98
C ALA A 31 10.03 -5.00 -3.91
N PHE A 32 9.60 -4.92 -2.65
CA PHE A 32 10.10 -5.83 -1.59
C PHE A 32 9.77 -7.30 -1.87
N GLY A 33 8.60 -7.59 -2.42
CA GLY A 33 8.20 -8.94 -2.82
C GLY A 33 9.08 -9.48 -3.94
N LEU A 34 9.38 -8.66 -4.95
CA LEU A 34 10.26 -9.00 -6.05
C LEU A 34 11.68 -9.30 -5.55
N VAL A 35 12.23 -8.45 -4.67
CA VAL A 35 13.55 -8.68 -4.06
C VAL A 35 13.56 -9.99 -3.25
N ALA A 36 12.51 -10.26 -2.47
CA ALA A 36 12.41 -11.50 -1.71
C ALA A 36 12.30 -12.74 -2.61
N SER A 37 11.60 -12.64 -3.74
CA SER A 37 11.52 -13.70 -4.75
C SER A 37 12.87 -13.95 -5.43
N PHE A 38 13.60 -12.90 -5.84
CA PHE A 38 14.95 -13.03 -6.39
C PHE A 38 15.91 -13.72 -5.41
N LYS A 39 15.84 -13.39 -4.12
CA LYS A 39 16.65 -14.02 -3.08
C LYS A 39 16.39 -15.52 -2.90
N MET A 40 15.23 -16.04 -3.33
CA MET A 40 14.99 -17.50 -3.34
C MET A 40 15.82 -18.22 -4.42
N HIS A 41 16.13 -17.53 -5.52
CA HIS A 41 16.94 -18.06 -6.61
C HIS A 41 18.44 -17.82 -6.40
N ALA A 42 18.80 -16.70 -5.77
CA ALA A 42 20.19 -16.32 -5.47
C ALA A 42 20.32 -15.90 -3.99
N PRO A 43 20.49 -16.85 -3.06
CA PRO A 43 20.48 -16.56 -1.62
C PRO A 43 21.65 -15.67 -1.16
N ASP A 44 22.80 -15.73 -1.84
CA ASP A 44 23.98 -14.92 -1.55
C ASP A 44 23.90 -13.48 -2.10
N TRP A 45 22.78 -13.12 -2.71
CA TRP A 45 22.57 -11.77 -3.25
C TRP A 45 22.06 -10.81 -2.15
N LEU A 46 22.74 -9.67 -1.97
CA LEU A 46 22.46 -8.67 -0.92
C LEU A 46 22.48 -9.23 0.52
N VAL A 47 23.50 -10.03 0.87
CA VAL A 47 23.70 -10.52 2.26
C VAL A 47 24.59 -9.61 3.12
N GLY A 48 25.39 -8.71 2.51
CA GLY A 48 26.26 -7.78 3.26
C GLY A 48 25.51 -6.74 4.10
N GLN A 49 24.19 -6.63 3.92
CA GLN A 49 23.35 -5.65 4.62
C GLN A 49 22.26 -6.35 5.43
N GLY A 50 22.35 -6.31 6.76
CA GLY A 50 21.45 -7.07 7.66
C GLY A 50 19.96 -6.73 7.55
N TRP A 51 19.62 -5.53 7.08
CA TRP A 51 18.24 -5.10 6.83
C TRP A 51 17.63 -5.67 5.53
N LEU A 52 18.48 -6.19 4.63
CA LEU A 52 18.09 -6.84 3.37
C LEU A 52 18.01 -8.37 3.48
N THR A 53 18.08 -8.92 4.70
CA THR A 53 17.87 -10.35 4.93
C THR A 53 16.49 -10.80 4.44
N TRP A 54 16.41 -12.02 3.88
CA TRP A 54 15.18 -12.55 3.26
C TRP A 54 13.97 -12.45 4.20
N GLY A 55 14.14 -12.83 5.48
CA GLY A 55 13.08 -12.74 6.48
C GLY A 55 12.56 -11.31 6.67
N ARG A 56 13.43 -10.32 6.75
CA ARG A 56 13.04 -8.90 6.91
C ARG A 56 12.34 -8.35 5.66
N GLN A 57 12.84 -8.69 4.48
CA GLN A 57 12.24 -8.27 3.21
C GLN A 57 10.83 -8.84 3.04
N ARG A 58 10.63 -10.12 3.39
CA ARG A 58 9.31 -10.75 3.37
C ARG A 58 8.34 -10.08 4.36
N MET A 59 8.78 -9.77 5.58
CA MET A 59 7.93 -9.07 6.55
C MET A 59 7.65 -7.62 6.13
N ALA A 60 8.63 -6.93 5.54
CA ALA A 60 8.43 -5.59 4.97
C ALA A 60 7.39 -5.61 3.83
N HIS A 61 7.48 -6.59 2.93
CA HIS A 61 6.48 -6.81 1.87
C HIS A 61 5.07 -7.00 2.44
N LEU A 62 4.89 -7.92 3.39
CA LEU A 62 3.58 -8.22 3.98
C LEU A 62 3.00 -7.02 4.74
N ASN A 63 3.82 -6.32 5.54
CA ASN A 63 3.39 -5.14 6.27
C ASN A 63 2.98 -4.00 5.31
N ALA A 64 3.76 -3.76 4.26
CA ALA A 64 3.43 -2.76 3.23
C ALA A 64 2.11 -3.10 2.51
N MET A 65 1.87 -4.39 2.21
CA MET A 65 0.65 -4.84 1.55
C MET A 65 -0.59 -4.68 2.45
N ILE A 66 -0.50 -5.10 3.72
CA ILE A 66 -1.65 -5.10 4.63
C ILE A 66 -1.91 -3.68 5.16
N TYR A 67 -0.92 -3.05 5.77
CA TYR A 67 -1.08 -1.78 6.48
C TYR A 67 -0.91 -0.55 5.59
N GLY A 68 -0.25 -0.69 4.45
CA GLY A 68 -0.08 0.39 3.48
C GLY A 68 -1.15 0.34 2.40
N TRP A 69 -1.12 -0.69 1.56
CA TRP A 69 -2.00 -0.76 0.40
C TRP A 69 -3.45 -1.11 0.75
N ALA A 70 -3.67 -2.29 1.34
CA ALA A 70 -5.02 -2.84 1.50
C ALA A 70 -5.89 -1.98 2.45
N SER A 71 -5.34 -1.57 3.59
CA SER A 71 -6.03 -0.70 4.56
C SER A 71 -6.42 0.66 3.95
N LEU A 72 -5.50 1.36 3.27
CA LEU A 72 -5.77 2.66 2.66
C LEU A 72 -6.72 2.54 1.47
N GLY A 73 -6.62 1.44 0.70
CA GLY A 73 -7.57 1.11 -0.36
C GLY A 73 -8.97 0.93 0.19
N MET A 74 -9.13 0.14 1.26
CA MET A 74 -10.43 -0.04 1.93
C MET A 74 -10.98 1.28 2.47
N LEU A 75 -10.14 2.11 3.12
CA LEU A 75 -10.55 3.44 3.60
C LEU A 75 -10.98 4.35 2.44
N GLY A 76 -10.25 4.35 1.33
CA GLY A 76 -10.62 5.10 0.12
C GLY A 76 -11.97 4.67 -0.44
N VAL A 77 -12.24 3.37 -0.47
CA VAL A 77 -13.55 2.82 -0.86
C VAL A 77 -14.63 3.25 0.12
N SER A 78 -14.43 3.11 1.43
CA SER A 78 -15.42 3.54 2.43
C SER A 78 -15.76 5.03 2.31
N LEU A 79 -14.76 5.89 2.15
CA LEU A 79 -14.93 7.34 1.98
C LEU A 79 -15.64 7.71 0.67
N TRP A 80 -15.49 6.90 -0.37
CA TRP A 80 -16.19 7.09 -1.64
C TRP A 80 -17.64 6.60 -1.57
N ILE A 81 -17.90 5.55 -0.80
CA ILE A 81 -19.22 4.91 -0.75
C ILE A 81 -20.23 5.61 0.17
N VAL A 82 -19.79 6.19 1.28
CA VAL A 82 -20.69 6.78 2.30
C VAL A 82 -21.42 8.06 1.83
N PRO A 83 -20.79 8.99 1.09
CA PRO A 83 -21.44 10.25 0.69
C PRO A 83 -22.50 10.10 -0.42
N ARG A 84 -22.41 9.04 -1.23
CA ARG A 84 -23.28 8.69 -2.37
C ARG A 84 -24.53 7.90 -1.99
#